data_AF-A0A0G1X407-F1
#
_entry.id   AF-A0A0G1X407-F1
#
_cell.length_a   1.000
_cell.length_b   1.000
_cell.length_c   1.000
_cell.angle_alpha   90.00
_cell.angle_beta   90.00
_cell.angle_gamma   90.00
#
_symmetry.space_group_name_H-M   'P 1'
#
loop_
_entity.id
_entity.type
_entity.pdbx_description
1 polymer ?
#
loop_
_entity_poly.entity_id
_entity_poly.type
_entity_poly.pdbx_seq_one_letter_code
_entity_poly.pdbx_strand_id
1 'polypeptide(L)'
;MTIIEPNKNKFKINTLKAFIIGLILIEAALGIFSYNKNVESEYWFTQTAQANETLRIKNADLKNQLYALTDFQNAGDIAIKLGLIKEGRPEYLASSGGL
;
A
#
# COMPACT_ATOMS: atom_id res chain seq x y z
N MET A 1 0.75 -30.52 75.24
CA MET A 1 0.21 -29.60 74.21
C MET A 1 1.05 -29.79 72.96
N THR A 2 0.48 -30.25 71.85
CA THR A 2 1.24 -30.56 70.63
C THR A 2 1.18 -29.37 69.69
N ILE A 3 2.32 -28.74 69.42
CA ILE A 3 2.43 -27.61 68.49
C ILE A 3 2.57 -28.19 67.09
N ILE A 4 1.55 -27.97 66.25
CA ILE A 4 1.58 -28.33 64.83
C ILE A 4 2.23 -27.16 64.09
N GLU A 5 3.47 -27.32 63.63
CA GLU A 5 4.09 -26.34 62.74
C GLU A 5 3.61 -26.55 61.29
N PRO A 6 3.00 -25.54 60.65
CA PRO A 6 2.62 -25.64 59.25
C PRO A 6 3.88 -25.67 58.37
N ASN A 7 3.95 -26.64 57.46
CA ASN A 7 5.06 -26.80 56.53
C ASN A 7 5.12 -25.64 55.53
N LYS A 8 5.91 -24.62 55.86
CA LYS A 8 6.09 -23.37 55.08
C LYS A 8 6.59 -23.60 53.65
N ASN A 9 7.20 -24.77 53.36
CA ASN A 9 7.77 -25.07 52.06
C ASN A 9 6.70 -25.47 51.02
N LYS A 10 5.56 -26.04 51.47
CA LYS A 10 4.43 -26.36 50.59
C LYS A 10 3.80 -25.10 49.97
N PHE A 11 3.77 -24.00 50.73
CA PHE A 11 3.24 -22.73 50.24
C PHE A 11 4.09 -22.18 49.09
N LYS A 12 5.41 -22.10 49.25
CA LYS A 12 6.34 -21.62 48.21
C LYS A 12 6.31 -22.47 46.93
N ILE A 13 6.26 -23.79 47.08
CA ILE A 13 6.19 -24.72 45.93
C ILE A 13 4.87 -24.56 45.17
N ASN A 14 3.75 -24.37 45.86
CA ASN A 14 2.45 -24.16 45.20
C ASN A 14 2.38 -22.81 44.49
N THR A 15 2.93 -21.73 45.09
CA THR A 15 3.02 -20.43 44.42
C THR A 15 3.88 -20.49 43.16
N LEU A 16 5.02 -21.18 43.21
CA LEU A 16 5.89 -21.36 42.05
C LEU A 16 5.19 -22.14 40.92
N LYS A 17 4.47 -23.22 41.24
CA LYS A 17 3.68 -23.97 40.26
C LYS A 17 2.60 -23.11 39.60
N ALA A 18 1.86 -22.34 40.40
CA ALA A 18 0.84 -21.41 39.88
C ALA A 18 1.46 -20.37 38.93
N PHE A 19 2.65 -19.86 39.26
CA PHE A 19 3.38 -18.91 38.42
C PHE A 19 3.78 -19.53 37.07
N ILE A 20 4.32 -20.75 37.07
CA ILE A 20 4.71 -21.46 35.84
C ILE A 20 3.49 -21.70 34.94
N ILE A 21 2.36 -22.13 35.51
CA ILE A 21 1.12 -22.31 34.76
C ILE A 21 0.66 -20.97 34.16
N GLY A 22 0.72 -19.89 34.94
CA GLY A 22 0.41 -18.54 34.46
C GLY A 22 1.28 -18.13 33.27
N LEU A 23 2.58 -18.38 33.33
CA LEU A 23 3.49 -18.08 32.23
C LEU A 23 3.15 -18.86 30.95
N ILE A 24 2.85 -20.16 31.08
CA ILE A 24 2.47 -21.00 29.92
C ILE A 24 1.20 -20.46 29.27
N LEU A 25 0.20 -20.04 30.06
CA LEU A 25 -1.04 -19.48 29.54
C LEU A 25 -0.80 -18.14 28.81
N ILE A 26 0.05 -17.28 29.36
CA ILE A 26 0.42 -16.01 28.73
C ILE A 26 1.15 -16.27 27.41
N GLU A 27 2.10 -17.20 27.39
CA GLU A 27 2.84 -17.57 26.17
C GLU A 27 1.90 -18.12 25.10
N ALA A 28 0.96 -18.99 25.46
CA ALA A 28 -0.04 -19.51 24.54
C ALA A 28 -0.93 -18.40 23.96
N ALA A 29 -1.38 -17.46 24.81
CA ALA A 29 -2.19 -16.32 24.37
C ALA A 29 -1.41 -15.40 23.42
N LEU A 30 -0.14 -15.12 23.73
CA LEU A 30 0.74 -14.34 22.87
C LEU A 30 0.99 -15.04 21.53
N GLY A 31 1.20 -16.36 21.53
CA GLY A 31 1.38 -17.13 20.31
C GLY A 31 0.17 -17.05 19.38
N ILE A 32 -1.05 -17.20 19.91
CA ILE A 32 -2.29 -17.05 19.14
C ILE A 32 -2.42 -15.63 18.60
N PHE A 33 -2.17 -14.61 19.44
CA PHE A 33 -2.23 -13.21 19.04
C PHE A 33 -1.23 -12.90 17.91
N SER A 34 0.02 -13.33 18.06
CA SER A 34 1.09 -13.14 17.07
C SER A 34 0.76 -13.84 15.75
N TYR A 35 0.24 -15.06 15.80
CA TYR A 35 -0.18 -15.79 14.59
C TYR A 35 -1.27 -15.02 13.84
N ASN A 36 -2.33 -14.61 14.54
CA ASN A 36 -3.43 -13.86 13.92
C ASN A 36 -2.95 -12.55 13.32
N LYS A 37 -2.05 -11.83 14.00
CA LYS A 37 -1.46 -10.59 13.49
C LYS A 37 -0.59 -10.81 12.25
N ASN A 38 0.15 -11.92 12.21
CA ASN A 38 0.96 -12.26 11.05
C ASN A 38 0.08 -12.54 9.82
N VAL A 39 -0.96 -13.37 9.97
CA VAL A 39 -1.91 -13.69 8.90
C VAL A 39 -2.62 -12.42 8.40
N GLU A 40 -3.06 -11.55 9.32
CA GLU A 40 -3.68 -10.27 8.99
C GLU A 40 -2.71 -9.38 8.19
N SER A 41 -1.44 -9.29 8.63
CA SER A 41 -0.42 -8.51 7.93
C SER A 41 -0.13 -9.03 6.52
N GLU A 42 -0.05 -10.35 6.34
CA GLU A 42 0.19 -10.99 5.03
C GLU A 42 -0.97 -10.73 4.06
N TYR A 43 -2.21 -10.78 4.57
CA TYR A 43 -3.40 -10.41 3.81
C TYR A 43 -3.36 -8.95 3.33
N TRP A 44 -3.08 -8.01 4.24
CA TRP A 44 -2.99 -6.58 3.89
C TRP A 44 -1.85 -6.27 2.93
N PHE A 45 -0.71 -6.93 3.11
CA PHE A 45 0.43 -6.80 2.20
C PHE A 45 0.05 -7.26 0.79
N THR A 46 -0.56 -8.43 0.67
CA THR A 46 -0.98 -9.01 -0.62
C THR A 46 -2.02 -8.12 -1.30
N GLN A 47 -3.04 -7.65 -0.57
CA GLN A 47 -4.02 -6.72 -1.11
C GLN A 47 -3.38 -5.42 -1.61
N THR A 48 -2.48 -4.86 -0.81
CA THR A 48 -1.80 -3.60 -1.17
C THR A 48 -0.91 -3.77 -2.39
N ALA A 49 -0.21 -4.91 -2.50
CA ALA A 49 0.59 -5.25 -3.67
C ALA A 49 -0.27 -5.37 -4.94
N GLN A 50 -1.42 -6.05 -4.85
CA GLN A 50 -2.36 -6.17 -5.97
C GLN A 50 -2.97 -4.82 -6.37
N ALA A 51 -3.32 -3.97 -5.40
CA ALA A 51 -3.82 -2.63 -5.65
C ALA A 51 -2.77 -1.77 -6.35
N ASN A 52 -1.50 -1.83 -5.92
CA ASN A 52 -0.39 -1.15 -6.57
C ASN A 52 -0.19 -1.61 -8.00
N GLU A 53 -0.23 -2.92 -8.27
CA GLU A 53 -0.08 -3.43 -9.62
C GLU A 53 -1.23 -2.97 -10.53
N THR A 54 -2.46 -3.01 -10.01
CA THR A 54 -3.64 -2.50 -10.71
C THR A 54 -3.50 -1.01 -11.05
N LEU A 55 -3.03 -0.20 -10.09
CA LEU A 55 -2.78 1.22 -10.30
C LEU A 55 -1.65 1.46 -11.31
N ARG A 56 -0.60 0.64 -11.30
CA ARG A 56 0.50 0.70 -12.27
C ARG A 56 0.00 0.43 -13.69
N ILE A 57 -0.82 -0.60 -13.88
CA ILE A 57 -1.44 -0.92 -15.17
C ILE A 57 -2.34 0.22 -15.62
N LYS A 58 -3.22 0.72 -14.75
CA LYS A 58 -4.08 1.87 -15.08
C LYS A 58 -3.28 3.12 -15.44
N ASN A 59 -2.18 3.39 -14.75
CA ASN A 59 -1.31 4.51 -15.07
C ASN A 59 -0.66 4.36 -16.45
N ALA A 60 -0.20 3.15 -16.79
CA ALA A 60 0.34 2.85 -18.11
C ALA A 60 -0.72 3.02 -19.20
N ASP A 61 -1.94 2.54 -18.97
CA ASP A 61 -3.05 2.70 -19.90
C ASP A 61 -3.42 4.17 -20.12
N LEU A 62 -3.55 4.95 -19.03
CA LEU A 62 -3.81 6.40 -19.12
C LEU A 62 -2.71 7.14 -19.88
N LYS A 63 -1.44 6.76 -19.68
CA LYS A 63 -0.33 7.32 -20.46
C LYS A 63 -0.43 6.97 -21.94
N ASN A 64 -0.78 5.73 -22.27
CA ASN A 64 -0.99 5.34 -23.66
C ASN A 64 -2.14 6.11 -24.30
N GLN A 65 -3.25 6.29 -23.59
CA GLN A 65 -4.38 7.09 -24.04
C GLN A 65 -3.99 8.56 -24.24
N LEU A 66 -3.24 9.13 -23.29
CA LEU A 66 -2.73 10.49 -23.42
C LEU A 66 -1.84 10.63 -24.66
N TYR A 67 -0.87 9.72 -24.84
CA TYR A 67 0.00 9.76 -25.99
C TYR A 67 -0.77 9.59 -27.30
N ALA A 68 -1.75 8.68 -27.36
CA ALA A 68 -2.61 8.54 -28.53
C ALA A 68 -3.36 9.85 -28.86
N LEU A 69 -3.84 10.59 -27.85
CA LEU A 69 -4.51 11.88 -28.06
C LEU A 69 -3.54 12.98 -28.48
N THR A 70 -2.31 13.00 -27.94
CA THR A 70 -1.32 14.06 -28.18
C THR A 70 -0.37 13.76 -29.33
N ASP A 71 -0.42 12.57 -29.92
CA ASP A 71 0.50 12.18 -30.98
C ASP A 71 0.35 13.16 -32.16
N PHE A 72 1.48 13.69 -32.63
CA PHE A 72 1.52 14.72 -33.66
C PHE A 72 0.97 14.22 -35.00
N GLN A 73 0.93 12.91 -35.22
CA GLN A 73 0.25 12.32 -36.37
C GLN A 73 -1.28 12.58 -36.31
N ASN A 74 -1.90 12.45 -35.14
CA ASN A 74 -3.30 12.82 -34.95
C ASN A 74 -3.51 14.33 -34.98
N ALA A 75 -2.55 15.14 -34.51
CA ALA A 75 -2.63 16.59 -34.65
C ALA A 75 -2.63 17.05 -36.11
N GLY A 76 -1.88 16.37 -36.99
CA GLY A 76 -1.91 16.59 -38.44
C GLY A 76 -3.26 16.23 -39.06
N ASP A 77 -3.82 15.06 -38.72
CA ASP A 77 -5.14 14.64 -39.21
C ASP A 77 -6.28 15.51 -38.67
N ILE A 78 -6.20 15.98 -37.43
CA ILE A 78 -7.13 16.94 -36.83
C ILE A 78 -6.99 18.29 -37.50
N ALA A 79 -5.77 18.77 -37.75
CA ALA A 79 -5.54 20.01 -38.50
C ALA A 79 -6.15 19.92 -39.90
N ILE A 80 -5.94 18.81 -40.63
CA ILE A 80 -6.54 18.57 -41.94
C ILE A 80 -8.08 18.53 -41.86
N LYS A 81 -8.66 17.83 -40.87
CA LYS A 81 -10.13 17.79 -40.66
C LYS A 81 -10.73 19.15 -40.32
N LEU A 82 -9.99 19.98 -39.59
CA LEU A 82 -10.38 21.35 -39.25
C LEU A 82 -10.06 22.36 -40.37
N GLY A 83 -9.51 21.90 -41.50
CA GLY A 83 -9.12 22.76 -42.62
C GLY A 83 -7.91 23.66 -42.32
N LEU A 84 -7.17 23.37 -41.26
CA LEU A 84 -5.98 24.09 -40.85
C LEU A 84 -4.79 23.62 -41.69
N ILE A 85 -4.15 24.59 -42.36
CA ILE A 85 -3.00 24.35 -43.24
C ILE A 85 -1.76 24.90 -42.54
N LYS A 86 -0.65 24.15 -42.56
CA LYS A 86 0.63 24.63 -42.02
C LYS A 86 1.13 25.79 -42.86
N GLU A 87 1.07 27.00 -42.32
CA GLU A 87 1.54 28.21 -42.99
C GLU A 87 3.05 28.38 -42.80
N GLY A 88 3.80 28.38 -43.90
CA GLY A 88 5.27 28.43 -43.87
C GLY A 88 5.88 29.80 -43.58
N ARG A 89 5.12 30.88 -43.85
CA ARG A 89 5.52 32.28 -43.62
C ARG A 89 4.28 33.12 -43.30
N PRO A 90 3.88 33.21 -42.02
CA PRO A 90 2.74 34.02 -41.62
C PRO A 90 3.08 35.51 -41.71
N GLU A 91 2.57 36.18 -42.75
CA GLU A 91 2.82 37.62 -42.98
C GLU A 91 2.17 38.51 -41.90
N TYR A 92 1.14 38.03 -41.21
CA TYR A 92 0.52 38.73 -40.08
C TYR A 92 1.41 38.84 -38.83
N LEU A 93 2.43 37.98 -38.69
CA LEU A 93 3.44 38.14 -37.63
C LEU A 93 4.48 39.20 -37.99
N ALA A 94 4.70 39.47 -39.28
CA ALA A 94 5.63 40.49 -39.75
C ALA A 94 5.04 41.91 -39.65
N SER A 95 3.71 42.06 -39.74
CA SER A 95 3.03 43.37 -39.71
C SER A 95 2.72 43.91 -38.30
N SER A 96 2.94 43.14 -37.23
CA SER A 96 2.71 43.58 -35.84
C SER A 96 3.91 44.33 -35.22
N GLY A 97 4.98 44.53 -35.99
CA GLY A 97 6.19 45.25 -35.58
C GLY A 97 6.30 46.68 -36.15
N GLY A 98 5.16 47.34 -36.40
CA GLY A 98 5.12 48.74 -36.82
C GLY A 98 5.26 49.67 -35.62
N LEU A 99 6.50 50.07 -35.34
CA LEU A 99 6.84 51.36 -34.71
C LEU A 99 6.33 52.53 -35.56
#